data_AF-A0A7J2PX22-F1
#
_entry.id   AF-A0A7J2PX22-F1
#
_cell.length_a   1.000
_cell.length_b   1.000
_cell.length_c   1.000
_cell.angle_alpha   90.00
_cell.angle_beta   90.00
_cell.angle_gamma   90.00
#
_symmetry.space_group_name_H-M   'P 1'
#
loop_
_entity.id
_entity.type
_entity.pdbx_description
1 polymer ?
#
loop_
_entity_poly.entity_id
_entity_poly.type
_entity_poly.pdbx_seq_one_letter_code
_entity_poly.pdbx_strand_id
1 'polypeptide(L)'
;MLNVNRNENIEILSYSEVKEVEGYVGNYKVKVEMKPRFVTDDCNGCSACAEVCPIYVPNFFDENLGARKAIDIAFGQAVPFLYDINRNACVECFSCIDACELNAIDFSQLPKEVNLDVGSIIIATGWDMYEPFGEYGYGEFDNVITQVQLERMLAPNGPLEGHVRRISDEKKPEEIVFIQCVGSRVKERTYC
;
A
#
# COMPACT_ATOMS: atom_id res chain seq x y z
N MET A 1 7.77 -5.43 12.06
CA MET A 1 6.56 -4.66 12.45
C MET A 1 5.87 -5.19 13.70
N LEU A 2 5.66 -6.50 13.88
CA LEU A 2 4.98 -7.05 15.07
C LEU A 2 5.59 -6.60 16.41
N ASN A 3 6.92 -6.56 16.54
CA ASN A 3 7.58 -6.08 17.77
C ASN A 3 7.32 -4.60 18.03
N VAL A 4 7.25 -3.78 16.97
CA VAL A 4 6.97 -2.34 17.08
C VAL A 4 5.55 -2.14 17.57
N ASN A 5 4.59 -2.88 17.01
CA ASN A 5 3.17 -2.81 17.35
C ASN A 5 2.83 -3.28 18.78
N ARG A 6 3.76 -3.98 19.44
CA ARG A 6 3.60 -4.45 20.83
C ARG A 6 4.47 -3.68 21.83
N ASN A 7 5.20 -2.68 21.37
CA ASN A 7 6.11 -1.93 22.23
C ASN A 7 5.36 -0.79 22.93
N GLU A 8 5.35 -0.80 24.26
CA GLU A 8 4.66 0.21 25.08
C GLU A 8 5.23 1.63 24.91
N ASN A 9 6.47 1.76 24.43
CA ASN A 9 7.10 3.06 24.18
C ASN A 9 6.94 3.55 22.73
N ILE A 10 6.20 2.82 21.89
CA ILE A 10 6.00 3.18 20.49
C ILE A 10 4.51 3.19 20.18
N GLU A 11 3.98 4.35 19.84
CA GLU A 11 2.64 4.51 19.29
C GLU A 11 2.69 4.47 17.76
N ILE A 12 1.91 3.58 17.14
CA ILE A 12 1.81 3.49 15.68
C ILE A 12 0.54 4.22 15.22
N LEU A 13 0.73 5.38 14.61
CA LEU A 13 -0.33 6.10 13.88
C LEU A 13 -0.33 5.64 12.41
N SER A 14 -0.81 4.43 12.17
CA SER A 14 -0.94 3.89 10.81
C SER A 14 -2.01 4.64 10.02
N TYR A 15 -1.88 4.68 8.68
CA TYR A 15 -2.83 5.40 7.80
C TYR A 15 -3.04 6.86 8.22
N SER A 16 -1.95 7.50 8.63
CA SER A 16 -1.91 8.88 9.12
C SER A 16 -0.76 9.64 8.44
N GLU A 17 -0.89 10.96 8.33
CA GLU A 17 0.10 11.83 7.70
C GLU A 17 0.40 13.04 8.57
N VAL A 18 1.68 13.43 8.63
CA VAL A 18 2.08 14.71 9.24
C VAL A 18 1.63 15.84 8.31
N LYS A 19 0.84 16.78 8.84
CA LYS A 19 0.37 17.97 8.09
C LYS A 19 1.20 19.19 8.37
N GLU A 20 1.66 19.34 9.61
CA GLU A 20 2.33 20.56 10.06
C GLU A 20 3.36 20.23 11.14
N VAL A 21 4.50 20.92 11.08
CA VAL A 21 5.56 20.86 12.07
C VAL A 21 5.98 22.29 12.41
N GLU A 22 5.76 22.68 13.65
CA GLU A 22 6.19 23.97 14.19
C GLU A 22 7.21 23.78 15.32
N GLY A 23 7.96 24.83 15.64
CA GLY A 23 8.89 24.84 16.78
C GLY A 23 10.36 24.65 16.37
N TYR A 24 11.15 24.10 17.28
CA TYR A 24 12.61 23.96 17.14
C TYR A 24 13.11 22.71 17.85
N VAL A 25 14.39 22.39 17.67
CA VAL A 25 15.02 21.18 18.25
C VAL A 25 14.76 21.09 19.76
N GLY A 26 14.18 19.98 20.21
CA GLY A 26 13.79 19.75 21.60
C GLY A 26 12.37 20.20 21.96
N ASN A 27 11.67 20.92 21.08
CA ASN A 27 10.33 21.47 21.33
C ASN A 27 9.54 21.65 20.02
N TYR A 28 9.23 20.53 19.36
CA TYR A 28 8.38 20.52 18.17
C TYR A 28 6.92 20.27 18.55
N LYS A 29 6.02 20.97 17.87
CA LYS A 29 4.59 20.68 17.84
C LYS A 29 4.24 20.13 16.47
N VAL A 30 3.78 18.89 16.43
CA VAL A 30 3.49 18.16 15.20
C VAL A 30 2.00 17.90 15.12
N LYS A 31 1.37 18.33 14.03
CA LYS A 31 -0.02 18.00 13.72
C LYS A 31 -0.05 16.81 12.77
N VAL A 32 -0.72 15.75 13.19
CA VAL A 32 -0.91 14.51 12.44
C VAL A 32 -2.40 14.37 12.10
N GLU A 33 -2.71 14.15 10.83
CA GLU A 33 -4.04 13.76 10.36
C GLU A 33 -4.11 12.24 10.29
N MET A 34 -4.99 11.64 11.08
CA MET A 34 -5.39 10.25 10.97
C MET A 34 -6.51 10.13 9.94
N LYS A 35 -6.27 9.42 8.84
CA LYS A 35 -7.27 9.22 7.78
C LYS A 35 -8.30 8.18 8.23
N PRO A 36 -9.59 8.34 7.88
CA PRO A 36 -10.62 7.38 8.24
C PRO A 36 -10.42 6.08 7.45
N ARG A 37 -10.30 4.95 8.16
CA ARG A 37 -10.29 3.62 7.54
C ARG A 37 -11.70 3.17 7.16
N PHE A 38 -12.72 3.80 7.76
CA PHE A 38 -14.11 3.37 7.74
C PHE A 38 -14.32 1.99 8.37
N VAL A 39 -13.34 1.55 9.14
CA VAL A 39 -13.29 0.30 9.89
C VAL A 39 -12.70 0.64 11.26
N THR A 40 -13.31 0.14 12.33
CA THR A 40 -12.88 0.34 13.71
C THR A 40 -11.81 -0.68 14.12
N ASP A 41 -11.17 -0.45 15.27
CA ASP A 41 -10.18 -1.37 15.83
C ASP A 41 -10.78 -2.70 16.31
N ASP A 42 -12.10 -2.85 16.30
CA ASP A 42 -12.79 -4.12 16.58
C ASP A 42 -12.64 -5.14 15.43
N CYS A 43 -12.16 -4.70 14.26
CA CYS A 43 -11.95 -5.59 13.13
C CYS A 43 -10.88 -6.66 13.45
N ASN A 44 -11.22 -7.91 13.18
CA ASN A 44 -10.34 -9.06 13.39
C ASN A 44 -9.66 -9.59 12.12
N GLY A 45 -9.89 -8.94 10.98
CA GLY A 45 -9.26 -9.31 9.71
C GLY A 45 -9.83 -10.60 9.06
N CYS A 46 -11.07 -11.00 9.33
CA CYS A 46 -11.63 -12.28 8.88
C CYS A 46 -11.95 -12.42 7.37
N SER A 47 -11.88 -11.34 6.58
CA SER A 47 -12.17 -11.31 5.13
C SER A 47 -13.64 -11.40 4.68
N ALA A 48 -14.60 -11.63 5.58
CA ALA A 48 -16.02 -11.73 5.21
C ALA A 48 -16.54 -10.53 4.41
N CYS A 49 -16.10 -9.32 4.77
CA CYS A 49 -16.49 -8.08 4.09
C CYS A 49 -15.88 -7.92 2.67
N ALA A 50 -14.68 -8.44 2.45
CA ALA A 50 -14.01 -8.38 1.14
C ALA A 50 -14.61 -9.38 0.15
N GLU A 51 -14.99 -10.57 0.61
CA GLU A 51 -15.61 -11.61 -0.22
C GLU A 51 -16.91 -11.13 -0.87
N VAL A 52 -17.74 -10.39 -0.12
CA VAL A 52 -19.02 -9.84 -0.60
C VAL A 52 -18.88 -8.53 -1.39
N CYS A 53 -17.71 -7.90 -1.38
CA CYS A 53 -17.51 -6.63 -2.08
C CYS A 53 -17.53 -6.85 -3.61
N PRO A 54 -18.42 -6.19 -4.38
CA PRO A 54 -18.49 -6.40 -5.82
C PRO A 54 -17.43 -5.61 -6.61
N ILE A 55 -16.75 -4.66 -5.97
CA ILE A 55 -15.82 -3.75 -6.64
C ILE A 55 -14.40 -4.29 -6.56
N TYR A 56 -13.75 -4.33 -7.71
CA TYR A 56 -12.33 -4.60 -7.84
C TYR A 56 -11.58 -3.33 -8.26
N VAL A 57 -10.41 -3.12 -7.67
CA VAL A 57 -9.48 -2.03 -7.98
C VAL A 57 -8.09 -2.61 -8.23
N PRO A 58 -7.25 -1.95 -9.05
CA PRO A 58 -5.86 -2.34 -9.19
C PRO A 58 -5.14 -2.40 -7.84
N ASN A 59 -4.37 -3.47 -7.61
CA ASN A 59 -3.60 -3.62 -6.39
C ASN A 59 -2.25 -2.89 -6.50
N PHE A 60 -2.16 -1.69 -5.94
CA PHE A 60 -0.93 -0.91 -5.92
C PHE A 60 0.26 -1.61 -5.22
N PHE A 61 0.02 -2.40 -4.16
CA PHE A 61 1.06 -3.17 -3.47
C PHE A 61 1.65 -4.27 -4.38
N ASP A 62 0.86 -4.76 -5.34
CA ASP A 62 1.28 -5.72 -6.35
C ASP A 62 1.68 -5.06 -7.67
N GLU A 63 2.06 -3.78 -7.65
CA GLU A 63 2.45 -3.02 -8.86
C GLU A 63 1.38 -3.06 -9.97
N ASN A 64 0.10 -3.08 -9.57
CA ASN A 64 -1.08 -3.18 -10.43
C ASN A 64 -1.16 -4.48 -11.27
N LEU A 65 -0.35 -5.49 -10.96
CA LEU A 65 -0.41 -6.81 -11.61
C LEU A 65 -1.60 -7.65 -11.13
N GLY A 66 -2.09 -7.38 -9.92
CA GLY A 66 -3.25 -8.01 -9.32
C GLY A 66 -4.41 -7.04 -9.15
N ALA A 67 -5.59 -7.59 -8.88
CA ALA A 67 -6.75 -6.82 -8.44
C ALA A 67 -7.02 -7.10 -6.97
N ARG A 68 -7.49 -6.09 -6.25
CA ARG A 68 -7.99 -6.22 -4.87
C ARG A 68 -9.40 -5.66 -4.76
N LYS A 69 -10.03 -5.83 -3.60
CA LYS A 69 -11.37 -5.31 -3.33
C LYS A 69 -11.33 -3.84 -2.89
N ALA A 70 -12.46 -3.15 -2.97
CA ALA A 70 -12.57 -1.79 -2.44
C ALA A 70 -12.45 -1.73 -0.89
N ILE A 71 -12.77 -2.83 -0.21
CA ILE A 71 -12.46 -3.06 1.20
C ILE A 71 -11.44 -4.19 1.30
N ASP A 72 -10.24 -3.91 1.79
CA ASP A 72 -9.13 -4.89 1.82
C ASP A 72 -8.14 -4.63 2.95
N ILE A 73 -7.18 -5.55 3.15
CA ILE A 73 -5.94 -5.36 3.91
C ILE A 73 -4.79 -5.17 2.93
N ALA A 74 -3.85 -4.26 3.23
CA ALA A 74 -2.73 -3.95 2.33
C ALA A 74 -1.94 -5.18 1.82
N PHE A 75 -1.70 -6.17 2.68
CA PHE A 75 -1.13 -7.48 2.35
C PHE A 75 -1.33 -8.46 3.51
N GLY A 76 -1.16 -9.78 3.27
CA GLY A 76 -1.49 -10.84 4.25
C GLY A 76 -0.72 -10.82 5.58
N GLN A 77 0.29 -9.97 5.75
CA GLN A 77 1.04 -9.80 7.00
C GLN A 77 1.10 -8.32 7.44
N ALA A 78 0.15 -7.50 6.97
CA ALA A 78 0.07 -6.09 7.33
C ALA A 78 -0.05 -5.90 8.86
N VAL A 79 0.50 -4.78 9.34
CA VAL A 79 0.43 -4.39 10.75
C VAL A 79 0.09 -2.90 10.81
N PRO A 80 -1.03 -2.51 11.46
CA PRO A 80 -2.04 -3.39 12.06
C PRO A 80 -2.79 -4.23 11.01
N PHE A 81 -3.27 -5.40 11.42
CA PHE A 81 -4.00 -6.32 10.54
C PHE A 81 -5.49 -5.93 10.50
N LEU A 82 -5.75 -4.74 9.97
CA LEU A 82 -7.07 -4.11 9.90
C LEU A 82 -7.43 -3.84 8.45
N TYR A 83 -8.70 -4.04 8.11
CA TYR A 83 -9.26 -3.65 6.82
C TYR A 83 -9.37 -2.12 6.73
N ASP A 84 -9.35 -1.60 5.51
CA ASP A 84 -9.74 -0.22 5.19
C ASP A 84 -10.59 -0.18 3.92
N ILE A 85 -11.40 0.87 3.78
CA ILE A 85 -12.27 1.08 2.62
C ILE A 85 -11.73 2.21 1.75
N ASN A 86 -11.40 1.89 0.50
CA ASN A 86 -11.12 2.88 -0.53
C ASN A 86 -12.42 3.54 -1.00
N ARG A 87 -12.75 4.71 -0.42
CA ARG A 87 -13.96 5.47 -0.78
C ARG A 87 -13.97 6.03 -2.20
N ASN A 88 -12.82 6.15 -2.86
CA ASN A 88 -12.80 6.59 -4.26
C ASN A 88 -13.36 5.52 -5.22
N ALA A 89 -13.36 4.25 -4.81
CA ALA A 89 -13.90 3.14 -5.59
C ALA A 89 -15.17 2.53 -4.99
N CYS A 90 -15.43 2.74 -3.70
CA CYS A 90 -16.62 2.23 -3.03
C CYS A 90 -17.90 2.78 -3.67
N VAL A 91 -18.86 1.89 -3.97
CA VAL A 91 -20.18 2.25 -4.52
C VAL A 91 -21.29 2.28 -3.46
N GLU A 92 -20.93 2.17 -2.19
CA GLU A 92 -21.88 2.26 -1.06
C GLU A 92 -23.06 1.27 -1.16
N CYS A 93 -22.80 0.05 -1.62
CA CYS A 93 -23.84 -1.01 -1.67
C CYS A 93 -24.12 -1.64 -0.29
N PHE A 94 -23.33 -1.28 0.73
CA PHE A 94 -23.42 -1.71 2.13
C PHE A 94 -23.36 -3.21 2.42
N SER A 95 -23.13 -4.07 1.42
CA SER A 95 -23.02 -5.53 1.60
C SER A 95 -21.91 -5.94 2.60
N CYS A 96 -20.83 -5.15 2.66
CA CYS A 96 -19.75 -5.38 3.63
C CYS A 96 -20.21 -5.18 5.09
N ILE A 97 -21.14 -4.24 5.33
CA ILE A 97 -21.71 -3.99 6.67
C ILE A 97 -22.53 -5.20 7.10
N ASP A 98 -23.43 -5.68 6.23
CA ASP A 98 -24.28 -6.84 6.50
C ASP A 98 -23.46 -8.12 6.78
N ALA A 99 -22.30 -8.26 6.15
CA ALA A 99 -21.40 -9.39 6.34
C ALA A 99 -20.51 -9.29 7.59
N CYS A 100 -20.42 -8.11 8.24
CA CYS A 100 -19.52 -7.88 9.36
C CYS A 100 -20.19 -8.21 10.70
N GLU A 101 -19.97 -9.42 11.22
CA GLU A 101 -20.54 -9.87 12.51
C GLU A 101 -20.12 -8.99 13.71
N LEU A 102 -18.95 -8.35 13.64
CA LEU A 102 -18.42 -7.50 14.71
C LEU A 102 -18.93 -6.06 14.64
N ASN A 103 -19.72 -5.70 13.61
CA ASN A 103 -20.16 -4.31 13.35
C ASN A 103 -18.99 -3.31 13.32
N ALA A 104 -17.81 -3.75 12.86
CA ALA A 104 -16.60 -2.94 12.85
C ALA A 104 -16.53 -1.95 11.68
N ILE A 105 -17.53 -1.90 10.79
CA ILE A 105 -17.53 -1.02 9.62
C ILE A 105 -18.35 0.24 9.92
N ASP A 106 -17.71 1.40 9.81
CA ASP A 106 -18.32 2.70 10.13
C ASP A 106 -18.01 3.74 9.03
N PHE A 107 -19.00 3.98 8.18
CA PHE A 107 -18.91 4.95 7.08
C PHE A 107 -18.97 6.41 7.55
N SER A 108 -19.29 6.65 8.83
CA SER A 108 -19.40 7.99 9.42
C SER A 108 -18.07 8.52 9.96
N GLN A 109 -17.02 7.70 9.99
CA GLN A 109 -15.68 8.13 10.40
C GLN A 109 -15.22 9.36 9.61
N LEU A 110 -14.76 10.37 10.33
CA LEU A 110 -14.12 11.57 9.78
C LEU A 110 -12.62 11.54 10.06
N PRO A 111 -11.80 12.24 9.25
CA PRO A 111 -10.40 12.46 9.59
C PRO A 111 -10.27 13.08 10.99
N LYS A 112 -9.29 12.59 11.76
CA LYS A 112 -9.02 13.07 13.12
C LYS A 112 -7.65 13.73 13.15
N GLU A 113 -7.57 14.92 13.73
CA GLU A 113 -6.29 15.58 13.99
C GLU A 113 -5.79 15.25 15.40
N VAL A 114 -4.50 14.95 15.50
CA VAL A 114 -3.79 14.73 16.76
C VAL A 114 -2.58 15.67 16.81
N ASN A 115 -2.42 16.36 17.93
CA ASN A 115 -1.26 17.21 18.20
C ASN A 115 -0.29 16.45 19.10
N LEU A 116 0.97 16.36 18.68
CA LEU A 116 2.04 15.68 19.39
C LEU A 116 3.16 16.67 19.71
N ASP A 117 3.59 16.68 20.98
CA ASP A 117 4.79 17.41 21.40
C ASP A 117 5.99 16.44 21.37
N VAL A 118 6.99 16.73 20.54
CA VAL A 118 8.16 15.85 20.36
C VAL A 118 9.48 16.60 20.41
N GLY A 119 10.53 15.97 20.94
CA GLY A 119 11.86 16.57 21.01
C GLY A 119 12.68 16.43 19.72
N SER A 120 12.45 15.38 18.95
CA SER A 120 13.23 15.04 17.76
C SER A 120 12.34 14.38 16.70
N ILE A 121 12.69 14.61 15.43
CA ILE A 121 11.99 14.03 14.27
C ILE A 121 13.02 13.25 13.44
N ILE A 122 12.66 12.03 13.05
CA ILE A 122 13.44 11.19 12.15
C ILE A 122 12.63 11.02 10.86
N ILE A 123 13.22 11.41 9.73
CA ILE A 123 12.58 11.26 8.41
C ILE A 123 13.03 9.93 7.82
N ALA A 124 12.07 9.04 7.58
CA ALA A 124 12.28 7.72 7.01
C ALA A 124 11.16 7.36 6.02
N THR A 125 10.74 8.32 5.19
CA THR A 125 9.63 8.17 4.23
C THR A 125 9.95 7.28 3.02
N GLY A 126 11.20 6.80 2.90
CA GLY A 126 11.60 5.87 1.86
C GLY A 126 11.87 6.56 0.52
N TRP A 127 11.46 5.90 -0.55
CA TRP A 127 11.75 6.23 -1.94
C TRP A 127 10.67 5.60 -2.84
N ASP A 128 10.54 6.10 -4.07
CA ASP A 128 9.64 5.56 -5.10
C ASP A 128 10.43 5.00 -6.29
N MET A 129 9.86 4.01 -6.98
CA MET A 129 10.47 3.45 -8.19
C MET A 129 10.42 4.43 -9.35
N TYR A 130 11.47 4.41 -10.18
CA TYR A 130 11.43 5.07 -11.47
C TYR A 130 10.60 4.25 -12.46
N GLU A 131 9.58 4.87 -13.05
CA GLU A 131 8.77 4.28 -14.11
C GLU A 131 9.27 4.76 -15.48
N PRO A 132 9.90 3.90 -16.29
CA PRO A 132 10.57 4.30 -17.53
C PRO A 132 9.61 4.43 -18.72
N PHE A 133 8.45 5.09 -18.54
CA PHE A 133 7.45 5.24 -19.60
C PHE A 133 8.04 5.87 -20.86
N GLY A 134 7.88 5.19 -21.99
CA GLY A 134 8.45 5.61 -23.27
C GLY A 134 9.94 5.28 -23.47
N GLU A 135 10.60 4.67 -22.48
CA GLU A 135 11.93 4.07 -22.63
C GLU A 135 11.82 2.54 -22.74
N TYR A 136 12.63 1.93 -23.61
CA TYR A 136 12.72 0.47 -23.78
C TYR A 136 11.38 -0.26 -24.02
N GLY A 137 10.32 0.46 -24.41
CA GLY A 137 8.97 -0.08 -24.62
C GLY A 137 8.14 -0.28 -23.35
N TYR A 138 8.55 0.25 -22.18
CA TYR A 138 7.75 0.17 -20.97
C TYR A 138 6.46 1.01 -21.10
N GLY A 139 5.32 0.36 -20.84
CA GLY A 139 3.98 0.90 -21.09
C GLY A 139 3.44 0.66 -22.50
N GLU A 140 4.26 0.15 -23.43
CA GLU A 140 3.84 -0.23 -24.79
C GLU A 140 3.83 -1.75 -24.99
N PHE A 141 4.86 -2.44 -24.48
CA PHE A 141 4.99 -3.88 -24.59
C PHE A 141 4.64 -4.56 -23.27
N ASP A 142 3.63 -5.44 -23.28
CA ASP A 142 3.13 -6.15 -22.09
C ASP A 142 4.22 -6.87 -21.29
N ASN A 143 5.25 -7.40 -21.97
CA ASN A 143 6.31 -8.20 -21.33
C ASN A 143 7.53 -7.37 -20.91
N VAL A 144 7.50 -6.04 -21.06
CA VAL A 144 8.51 -5.14 -20.50
C VAL A 144 8.00 -4.68 -19.13
N ILE A 145 8.62 -5.20 -18.08
CA ILE A 145 8.23 -4.97 -16.68
C ILE A 145 9.37 -4.33 -15.89
N THR A 146 9.05 -3.67 -14.79
CA THR A 146 10.04 -3.16 -13.84
C THR A 146 10.56 -4.28 -12.93
N GLN A 147 11.68 -4.01 -12.26
CA GLN A 147 12.23 -4.95 -11.27
C GLN A 147 11.27 -5.20 -10.10
N VAL A 148 10.51 -4.20 -9.64
CA VAL A 148 9.57 -4.37 -8.52
C VAL A 148 8.34 -5.17 -8.95
N GLN A 149 7.86 -5.01 -10.19
CA GLN A 149 6.86 -5.90 -10.77
C GLN A 149 7.35 -7.36 -10.76
N LEU A 150 8.59 -7.59 -11.18
CA LEU A 150 9.20 -8.93 -11.12
C LEU A 150 9.29 -9.46 -9.68
N GLU A 151 9.65 -8.62 -8.69
CA GLU A 151 9.64 -9.02 -7.28
C GLU A 151 8.25 -9.43 -6.81
N ARG A 152 7.20 -8.68 -7.15
CA ARG A 152 5.81 -9.06 -6.84
C ARG A 152 5.42 -10.36 -7.53
N MET A 153 5.81 -10.60 -8.77
CA MET A 153 5.56 -11.89 -9.47
C MET A 153 6.25 -13.08 -8.78
N LEU A 154 7.47 -12.88 -8.27
CA LEU A 154 8.27 -13.89 -7.58
C LEU A 154 7.83 -14.12 -6.12
N ALA A 155 7.10 -13.18 -5.52
CA ALA A 155 6.66 -13.28 -4.15
C ALA A 155 5.63 -14.43 -3.98
N PRO A 156 5.80 -15.34 -3.00
CA PRO A 156 4.82 -16.39 -2.74
C PRO A 156 3.42 -15.89 -2.38
N ASN A 157 3.34 -14.69 -1.79
CA ASN A 157 2.10 -13.97 -1.48
C ASN A 157 1.79 -12.87 -2.51
N GLY A 158 2.43 -12.93 -3.69
CA GLY A 158 2.18 -12.02 -4.80
C GLY A 158 1.09 -12.53 -5.73
N PRO A 159 0.74 -11.74 -6.76
CA PRO A 159 -0.41 -12.01 -7.64
C PRO A 159 -0.23 -13.27 -8.49
N LEU A 160 1.02 -13.73 -8.69
CA LEU A 160 1.34 -14.95 -9.42
C LEU A 160 1.85 -16.09 -8.52
N GLU A 161 1.73 -15.95 -7.19
CA GLU A 161 2.11 -16.97 -6.21
C GLU A 161 3.55 -17.51 -6.39
N GLY A 162 4.48 -16.65 -6.80
CA GLY A 162 5.87 -17.01 -7.08
C GLY A 162 6.14 -17.64 -8.45
N HIS A 163 5.16 -17.67 -9.36
CA HIS A 163 5.29 -18.28 -10.68
C HIS A 163 5.35 -17.20 -11.77
N VAL A 164 6.57 -16.83 -12.19
CA VAL A 164 6.76 -15.85 -13.25
C VAL A 164 6.09 -16.30 -14.54
N ARG A 165 5.19 -15.47 -15.07
CA ARG A 165 4.49 -15.64 -16.35
C ARG A 165 4.59 -14.34 -17.12
N ARG A 166 4.66 -14.46 -18.44
CA ARG A 166 4.54 -13.34 -19.36
C ARG A 166 3.13 -12.76 -19.27
N ILE A 167 3.01 -11.44 -19.16
CA ILE A 167 1.73 -10.75 -19.05
C ILE A 167 0.90 -10.93 -20.33
N SER A 168 1.55 -11.00 -21.49
CA SER A 168 0.86 -11.09 -22.78
C SER A 168 0.08 -12.40 -23.02
N ASP A 169 0.59 -13.53 -22.51
CA ASP A 169 0.13 -14.87 -22.89
C ASP A 169 0.15 -15.90 -21.75
N GLU A 170 0.44 -15.45 -20.53
CA GLU A 170 0.51 -16.25 -19.30
C GLU A 170 1.50 -17.43 -19.32
N LYS A 171 2.37 -17.51 -20.33
CA LYS A 171 3.36 -18.58 -20.43
C LYS A 171 4.59 -18.27 -19.58
N LYS A 172 5.24 -19.32 -19.10
CA LYS A 172 6.54 -19.21 -18.44
C LYS A 172 7.57 -18.67 -19.45
N PRO A 173 8.32 -17.59 -19.14
CA PRO A 173 9.41 -17.15 -19.99
C PRO A 173 10.54 -18.18 -19.98
N GLU A 174 11.05 -18.54 -21.16
CA GLU A 174 12.23 -19.40 -21.31
C GLU A 174 13.54 -18.58 -21.29
N GLU A 175 13.46 -17.33 -21.74
CA GLU A 175 14.57 -16.38 -21.80
C GLU A 175 14.16 -15.06 -21.15
N ILE A 176 15.06 -14.47 -20.36
CA ILE A 176 14.85 -13.20 -19.65
C ILE A 176 16.09 -12.34 -19.85
N VAL A 177 15.88 -11.06 -20.17
CA VAL A 177 16.94 -10.05 -20.28
C VAL A 177 16.75 -9.00 -19.20
N PHE A 178 17.80 -8.70 -18.45
CA PHE A 178 17.85 -7.57 -17.51
C PHE A 178 18.59 -6.40 -18.14
N ILE A 179 17.97 -5.22 -18.13
CA ILE A 179 18.60 -3.97 -18.54
C ILE A 179 18.92 -3.19 -17.27
N GLN A 180 20.20 -2.99 -17.01
CA GLN A 180 20.66 -2.30 -15.81
C GLN A 180 20.64 -0.78 -16.00
N CYS A 181 20.64 -0.05 -14.88
CA CYS A 181 20.74 1.41 -14.84
C CYS A 181 19.62 2.15 -15.60
N VAL A 182 18.46 1.51 -15.79
CA VAL A 182 17.29 2.19 -16.36
C VAL A 182 16.88 3.34 -15.43
N GLY A 183 16.96 4.56 -15.92
CA GLY A 183 16.68 5.77 -15.14
C GLY A 183 17.82 6.29 -14.25
N SER A 184 18.97 5.60 -14.17
CA SER A 184 20.14 5.99 -13.37
C SER A 184 21.39 6.11 -14.24
N ARG A 185 22.39 6.87 -13.80
CA ARG A 185 23.66 7.10 -14.53
C ARG A 185 23.44 7.65 -15.95
N VAL A 186 22.40 8.44 -16.12
CA VAL A 186 22.06 9.19 -17.35
C VAL A 186 22.28 10.68 -17.13
N LYS A 187 22.21 11.49 -18.20
CA LYS A 187 22.50 12.93 -18.13
C LYS A 187 21.57 13.65 -17.13
N GLU A 188 20.32 13.23 -17.06
CA GLU A 188 19.28 13.80 -16.19
C GLU A 188 19.38 13.29 -14.75
N ARG A 189 19.94 12.09 -14.53
CA ARG A 189 20.09 11.44 -13.22
C ARG A 189 21.45 10.76 -13.14
N THR A 190 22.45 11.51 -12.70
CA THR A 190 23.86 11.10 -12.79
C THR A 190 24.30 10.15 -11.66
N TYR A 191 23.45 9.94 -10.65
CA TYR A 191 23.72 9.03 -9.54
C TYR A 191 23.51 7.58 -9.96
N CYS A 192 24.13 6.66 -9.21
CA CYS A 192 23.89 5.22 -9.31
C CYS A 192 22.58 4.88 -8.61
#